data_AF-A0AAW6CGE8-F1
#
_entry.id   AF-A0AAW6CGE8-F1
#
_cell.length_a   1.000
_cell.length_b   1.000
_cell.length_c   1.000
_cell.angle_alpha   90.00
_cell.angle_beta   90.00
_cell.angle_gamma   90.00
#
_symmetry.space_group_name_H-M   'P 1'
#
loop_
_entity.id
_entity.type
_entity.pdbx_description
1 polymer ?
#
loop_
_entity_poly.entity_id
_entity_poly.type
_entity_poly.pdbx_seq_one_letter_code
_entity_poly.pdbx_strand_id
1 'polypeptide(L)'
;MSLNISEINVHVTLLQQQSAEASHVARLLSLYKSELPYFWSGEEVEILCRVLEAQRRDCEKLYGELSLLCSDIVQAVKSIQNQNRAGTLEIGGGGT
;
A
#
# COMPACT_ATOMS: atom_id res chain seq x y z
N MET A 1 -26.21 -7.57 7.35
CA MET A 1 -25.56 -7.56 6.01
C MET A 1 -24.39 -8.52 6.06
N SER A 2 -24.28 -9.44 5.11
CA SER A 2 -23.10 -10.31 4.96
C SER A 2 -21.95 -9.52 4.34
N LEU A 3 -20.74 -9.76 4.81
CA LEU A 3 -19.55 -9.08 4.34
C LEU A 3 -19.09 -9.71 3.00
N ASN A 4 -18.98 -8.93 1.93
CA ASN A 4 -18.53 -9.44 0.62
C ASN A 4 -16.99 -9.55 0.59
N ILE A 5 -16.47 -10.65 1.13
CA ILE A 5 -15.03 -10.91 1.24
C ILE A 5 -14.34 -10.92 -0.13
N SER A 6 -15.03 -11.39 -1.17
CA SER A 6 -14.47 -11.43 -2.54
C SER A 6 -14.17 -10.04 -3.06
N GLU A 7 -15.10 -9.11 -2.89
CA GLU A 7 -14.95 -7.72 -3.33
C GLU A 7 -13.86 -6.99 -2.54
N ILE A 8 -13.78 -7.23 -1.23
CA ILE A 8 -12.71 -6.67 -0.39
C ILE A 8 -11.34 -7.18 -0.82
N ASN A 9 -11.20 -8.47 -1.14
CA ASN A 9 -9.94 -9.04 -1.62
C ASN A 9 -9.49 -8.39 -2.95
N VAL A 10 -10.43 -8.08 -3.85
CA VAL A 10 -10.12 -7.34 -5.08
C VAL A 10 -9.59 -5.95 -4.75
N HIS A 11 -10.24 -5.22 -3.83
CA HIS A 11 -9.78 -3.89 -3.42
C HIS A 11 -8.40 -3.92 -2.73
N VAL A 12 -8.16 -4.89 -1.85
CA VAL A 12 -6.84 -5.08 -1.23
C VAL A 12 -5.77 -5.34 -2.29
N THR A 13 -6.06 -6.18 -3.30
CA THR A 13 -5.12 -6.47 -4.38
C THR A 13 -4.79 -5.20 -5.18
N LEU A 14 -5.80 -4.38 -5.49
CA LEU A 14 -5.60 -3.10 -6.19
C LEU A 14 -4.76 -2.12 -5.36
N LEU A 15 -5.02 -2.00 -4.06
CA LEU A 15 -4.26 -1.13 -3.17
C LEU A 15 -2.80 -1.61 -3.03
N GLN A 16 -2.57 -2.92 -2.97
CA GLN A 16 -1.22 -3.49 -2.98
C GLN A 16 -0.47 -3.18 -4.28
N GLN A 17 -1.15 -3.27 -5.42
CA GLN A 17 -0.57 -2.90 -6.71
C GLN A 17 -0.20 -1.41 -6.77
N GLN A 18 -1.09 -0.53 -6.30
CA GLN A 18 -0.83 0.92 -6.23
C GLN A 18 0.33 1.24 -5.27
N SER A 19 0.41 0.53 -4.15
CA SER A 19 1.53 0.63 -3.21
C SER A 19 2.86 0.25 -3.89
N ALA A 20 2.89 -0.89 -4.59
CA ALA A 20 4.06 -1.33 -5.33
C ALA A 20 4.49 -0.33 -6.42
N GLU A 21 3.51 0.26 -7.12
CA GLU A 21 3.77 1.30 -8.12
C GLU A 21 4.39 2.56 -7.49
N ALA A 22 3.85 3.03 -6.36
CA ALA A 22 4.43 4.18 -5.64
C ALA A 22 5.90 3.92 -5.23
N SER A 23 6.20 2.71 -4.74
CA SER A 23 7.58 2.32 -4.42
C SER A 23 8.47 2.25 -5.68
N HIS A 24 7.93 1.78 -6.81
CA HIS A 24 8.66 1.71 -8.07
C HIS A 24 9.01 3.11 -8.59
N VAL A 25 8.04 4.03 -8.59
CA VAL A 25 8.24 5.43 -8.99
C VAL A 25 9.29 6.10 -8.09
N ALA A 26 9.24 5.91 -6.77
CA ALA A 26 10.25 6.44 -5.85
C ALA A 26 11.67 5.97 -6.23
N ARG A 27 11.82 4.70 -6.62
CA ARG A 27 13.10 4.15 -7.08
C ARG A 27 13.56 4.78 -8.39
N LEU A 28 12.67 4.98 -9.36
CA LEU A 28 13.00 5.66 -10.62
C LEU A 28 13.44 7.11 -10.38
N LEU A 29 12.74 7.85 -9.53
CA LEU A 29 13.11 9.22 -9.17
C LEU A 29 14.49 9.29 -8.52
N SER A 30 14.82 8.31 -7.66
CA SER A 30 16.16 8.18 -7.08
C SER A 30 17.24 7.94 -8.13
N LEU A 31 16.95 7.09 -9.13
CA LEU A 31 17.86 6.82 -10.23
C LEU A 31 18.08 8.07 -11.08
N TYR A 32 17.01 8.74 -11.51
CA TYR A 32 17.11 9.98 -12.29
C TYR A 32 17.90 11.05 -11.55
N LYS A 33 17.66 11.25 -10.26
CA LYS A 33 18.44 12.20 -9.46
C LYS A 33 19.94 11.85 -9.45
N SER A 34 20.28 10.57 -9.39
CA SER A 34 21.68 10.12 -9.39
C SER A 34 22.34 10.25 -10.76
N GLU A 35 21.58 10.02 -11.84
CA GLU A 35 22.11 10.00 -13.21
C GLU A 35 22.20 11.39 -13.83
N LEU A 36 21.26 12.28 -13.51
CA LEU A 36 21.14 13.60 -14.13
C LEU A 36 22.44 14.44 -14.11
N PRO A 37 23.21 14.50 -12.99
CA PRO A 37 24.45 15.28 -12.94
C PRO A 37 25.59 14.75 -13.84
N TYR A 38 25.51 13.49 -14.28
CA TYR A 38 26.51 12.94 -15.21
C TYR A 38 26.29 13.41 -16.65
N PHE A 39 25.06 13.79 -16.99
CA PHE A 39 24.69 14.21 -18.35
C PHE A 39 24.55 15.73 -18.48
N TRP A 40 24.19 16.42 -17.40
CA TRP A 40 23.95 17.85 -17.41
C TRP A 40 24.43 18.49 -16.10
N SER A 41 24.98 19.70 -16.19
CA SER A 41 25.37 20.52 -15.04
C SER A 41 24.72 21.91 -15.14
N GLY A 42 24.44 22.53 -13.99
CA GLY A 42 23.87 23.88 -13.91
C GLY A 42 22.91 24.02 -12.73
N GLU A 43 22.48 25.25 -12.48
CA GLU A 43 21.50 25.55 -11.42
C GLU A 43 20.17 24.83 -11.67
N GLU A 44 19.77 24.69 -12.93
CA GLU A 44 18.56 23.98 -13.35
C GLU A 44 18.61 22.51 -12.94
N VAL A 45 19.79 21.88 -13.03
CA VAL A 45 20.00 20.49 -12.62
C VAL A 45 19.90 20.35 -11.11
N GLU A 46 20.43 21.31 -10.35
CA GLU A 46 20.27 21.32 -8.89
C GLU A 46 18.80 21.47 -8.47
N ILE A 47 18.06 22.37 -9.12
CA ILE A 47 16.62 22.57 -8.89
C ILE A 47 15.87 21.28 -9.21
N LEU A 48 16.14 20.67 -10.36
CA LEU A 48 15.50 19.42 -10.77
C LEU A 48 15.81 18.27 -9.79
N CYS A 49 17.05 18.14 -9.33
CA CYS A 49 17.43 17.18 -8.29
C CYS A 49 16.67 17.38 -6.98
N ARG A 50 16.38 18.63 -6.58
CA ARG A 50 15.56 18.93 -5.39
C ARG A 50 14.09 18.54 -5.60
N VAL A 51 13.55 18.79 -6.79
CA VAL A 51 12.18 18.40 -7.15
C VAL A 51 12.03 16.88 -7.17
N LEU A 52 12.95 16.17 -7.81
CA LEU A 52 12.98 14.71 -7.84
C LEU A 52 13.06 14.12 -6.43
N GLU A 53 13.88 14.72 -5.55
CA GLU A 53 13.98 14.29 -4.15
C GLU A 53 12.68 14.54 -3.36
N ALA A 54 11.99 15.67 -3.60
CA ALA A 54 10.71 15.93 -2.97
C ALA A 54 9.65 14.92 -3.41
N GLN A 55 9.52 14.68 -4.72
CA GLN A 55 8.59 13.70 -5.28
C GLN A 55 8.90 12.28 -4.80
N ARG A 56 10.19 11.91 -4.68
CA ARG A 56 10.62 10.62 -4.15
C ARG A 56 10.06 10.38 -2.74
N ARG A 57 10.18 11.38 -1.86
CA ARG A 57 9.64 11.30 -0.50
C ARG A 57 8.12 11.19 -0.48
N ASP A 58 7.43 11.90 -1.35
CA ASP A 58 5.97 11.82 -1.45
C ASP A 58 5.52 10.42 -1.90
N CYS A 59 6.22 9.82 -2.87
CA CYS A 59 5.98 8.44 -3.29
C CYS A 59 6.28 7.42 -2.18
N GLU A 60 7.37 7.58 -1.42
CA GLU A 60 7.68 6.73 -0.27
C GLU A 60 6.61 6.82 0.84
N LYS A 61 6.11 8.04 1.09
CA LYS A 61 5.02 8.27 2.02
C LYS A 61 3.73 7.57 1.56
N LEU A 62 3.36 7.73 0.30
CA LEU A 62 2.18 7.09 -0.28
C LEU A 62 2.29 5.56 -0.23
N TYR A 63 3.45 4.99 -0.54
CA TYR A 63 3.73 3.57 -0.38
C TYR A 63 3.49 3.10 1.07
N GLY A 64 3.99 3.85 2.05
CA GLY A 64 3.80 3.55 3.46
C GLY A 64 2.32 3.57 3.88
N GLU A 65 1.59 4.63 3.49
CA GLU A 65 0.16 4.79 3.79
C GLU A 65 -0.70 3.68 3.16
N LEU A 66 -0.47 3.35 1.89
CA LEU A 66 -1.21 2.29 1.20
C LEU A 66 -0.89 0.91 1.78
N SER A 67 0.38 0.65 2.13
CA SER A 67 0.79 -0.61 2.76
C SER A 67 0.14 -0.80 4.13
N LEU A 68 0.07 0.27 4.93
CA LEU A 68 -0.60 0.26 6.22
C LEU A 68 -2.11 -0.01 6.06
N LEU A 69 -2.76 0.71 5.14
CA LEU A 69 -4.18 0.52 4.84
C LEU A 69 -4.49 -0.93 4.41
N CYS A 70 -3.65 -1.52 3.56
CA CYS A 70 -3.79 -2.92 3.16
C CYS A 70 -3.72 -3.87 4.36
N SER A 71 -2.75 -3.65 5.26
CA SER A 71 -2.59 -4.45 6.48
C SER A 71 -3.82 -4.35 7.37
N ASP A 72 -4.32 -3.14 7.59
CA ASP A 72 -5.47 -2.86 8.45
C ASP A 72 -6.74 -3.52 7.91
N ILE A 73 -6.99 -3.43 6.60
CA ILE A 73 -8.13 -4.09 5.95
C ILE A 73 -8.04 -5.61 6.10
N VAL A 74 -6.87 -6.21 5.85
CA VAL A 74 -6.65 -7.66 5.99
C VAL A 74 -6.87 -8.10 7.44
N GLN A 75 -6.40 -7.34 8.42
CA GLN A 75 -6.59 -7.62 9.84
C GLN A 75 -8.06 -7.51 10.24
N ALA A 76 -8.77 -6.47 9.79
CA ALA A 76 -10.19 -6.29 10.04
C ALA A 76 -11.01 -7.47 9.46
N VAL A 77 -10.73 -7.88 8.22
CA VAL A 77 -11.38 -9.04 7.58
C VAL A 77 -11.17 -10.31 8.39
N LYS A 78 -9.93 -10.59 8.82
CA LYS A 78 -9.61 -11.76 9.66
C LYS A 78 -10.34 -11.73 11.00
N SER A 79 -10.41 -10.56 11.63
CA SER A 79 -11.13 -10.38 12.91
C SER A 79 -12.60 -10.74 12.76
N ILE A 80 -13.26 -10.24 11.72
CA ILE A 80 -14.68 -10.50 11.46
C ILE A 80 -14.92 -11.98 11.11
N GLN A 81 -14.05 -12.60 10.31
CA GLN A 81 -14.13 -14.02 10.01
C GLN A 81 -14.01 -14.89 11.27
N ASN A 82 -13.10 -14.53 12.19
CA ASN A 82 -12.93 -15.24 13.45
C ASN A 82 -14.13 -15.08 14.39
N GLN A 83 -14.71 -13.88 14.47
CA GLN A 83 -15.95 -13.63 15.25
C GLN A 83 -17.13 -14.47 14.72
N ASN A 84 -17.32 -14.53 13.39
CA ASN A 84 -18.38 -15.34 12.79
C ASN A 84 -18.19 -16.84 13.07
N ARG A 85 -16.93 -17.32 13.08
CA ARG A 85 -16.63 -18.72 13.39
C ARG A 85 -16.89 -19.07 14.87
N ALA A 86 -16.54 -18.16 15.79
CA ALA A 86 -16.82 -18.33 17.22
C ALA A 86 -18.34 -18.36 17.50
N GLY A 87 -19.11 -17.44 16.91
CA GLY A 87 -20.57 -17.42 17.06
C GLY A 87 -21.28 -18.64 16.46
N THR A 88 -20.70 -19.28 15.44
CA THR A 88 -21.26 -20.52 14.85
C THR A 88 -21.05 -21.74 15.76
N LEU A 89 -19.97 -21.78 16.53
CA LEU A 89 -19.67 -22.89 17.45
C LEU A 89 -20.57 -22.87 18.71
N GLU A 90 -20.98 -21.69 19.18
CA GLU A 90 -21.87 -21.57 20.36
C GLU A 90 -23.33 -21.98 20.06
N ILE A 91 -23.77 -21.92 18.80
CA ILE A 91 -25.14 -22.31 18.40
C ILE A 91 -25.26 -23.82 18.14
N GLY A 92 -24.14 -24.52 17.88
CA GLY A 92 -24.12 -25.96 17.57
C GLY A 92 -24.06 -26.91 18.77
N GLY A 93 -23.96 -26.39 20.00
CA GLY A 93 -23.85 -27.19 21.22
C GLY A 93 -25.18 -27.35 21.95
N GLY A 94 -26.16 -28.03 21.35
CA GLY A 94 -27.48 -28.23 21.96
C GLY A 94 -28.11 -29.57 21.64
N GLY A 95 -27.95 -30.53 22.56
CA GLY A 95 -28.92 -31.60 22.83
C GLY A 95 -28.72 -32.94 22.14
N THR A 96 -27.98 -33.85 22.79
CA THR A 96 -28.42 -35.25 22.93
C THR A 96 -29.28 -35.36 24.19
#